data_AF-A0A4Z1IIW3-F1
#
_entry.id   AF-A0A4Z1IIW3-F1
#
_cell.length_a   1.000
_cell.length_b   1.000
_cell.length_c   1.000
_cell.angle_alpha   90.00
_cell.angle_beta   90.00
_cell.angle_gamma   90.00
#
_symmetry.space_group_name_H-M   'P 1'
#
loop_
_entity.id
_entity.type
_entity.pdbx_description
1 polymer ?
#
loop_
_entity_poly.entity_id
_entity_poly.type
_entity_poly.pdbx_seq_one_letter_code
_entity_poly.pdbx_strand_id
1 'polypeptide(L)'
;MPTIGARRPLWCDSEKAYLASISMHTVNGSYSRIDPRSVMRQMSIESKKHRRGGVAFAEDPWPMRKYTINRIRYQWRCTDMANEEAARLRVEQPAQQLQPQIERYIVPSGDSIASHDTNIEMPL
;
A
#
# COMPACT_ATOMS: atom_id res chain seq x y z
N MET A 1 -4.16 36.21 -19.38
CA MET A 1 -3.28 35.02 -19.21
C MET A 1 -3.47 34.50 -17.79
N PRO A 2 -4.15 33.37 -17.55
CA PRO A 2 -4.25 32.81 -16.21
C PRO A 2 -2.93 32.09 -15.88
N THR A 3 -2.29 32.49 -14.78
CA THR A 3 -1.01 31.96 -14.32
C THR A 3 -1.16 30.47 -13.99
N ILE A 4 -0.32 29.65 -14.63
CA ILE A 4 -0.24 28.20 -14.45
C ILE A 4 -0.08 27.89 -12.96
N GLY A 5 -0.92 26.97 -12.50
CA GLY A 5 -1.24 26.73 -11.10
C GLY A 5 -0.04 26.53 -10.19
N ALA A 6 0.02 27.32 -9.12
CA ALA A 6 0.80 27.00 -7.95
C ALA A 6 0.44 25.56 -7.52
N ARG A 7 1.38 24.63 -7.75
CA ARG A 7 1.27 23.23 -7.34
C ARG A 7 0.83 23.25 -5.88
N ARG A 8 -0.35 22.67 -5.58
CA ARG A 8 -0.85 22.60 -4.21
C ARG A 8 0.27 22.02 -3.35
N PRO A 9 0.61 22.63 -2.20
CA PRO A 9 1.72 22.12 -1.40
C PRO A 9 1.47 20.63 -1.11
N LEU A 10 2.47 19.80 -1.34
CA LEU A 10 2.37 18.39 -1.01
C LEU A 10 2.20 18.25 0.51
N TRP A 11 1.62 17.14 0.95
CA TRP A 11 1.60 16.85 2.38
C TRP A 11 3.03 16.55 2.82
N CYS A 12 3.56 17.26 3.83
CA CYS A 12 4.82 16.90 4.45
C CYS A 12 4.64 15.68 5.36
N ASP A 13 5.73 15.02 5.73
CA ASP A 13 5.65 13.74 6.42
C ASP A 13 5.12 13.87 7.84
N SER A 14 5.47 14.94 8.54
CA SER A 14 4.88 15.31 9.83
C SER A 14 3.37 15.58 9.74
N GLU A 15 2.90 16.28 8.70
CA GLU A 15 1.48 16.53 8.46
C GLU A 15 0.71 15.22 8.21
N LYS A 16 1.31 14.29 7.44
CA LYS A 16 0.74 12.94 7.22
C LYS A 16 0.74 12.11 8.49
N ALA A 17 1.84 12.14 9.26
CA ALA A 17 2.00 11.38 10.50
C ALA A 17 0.97 11.84 11.53
N TYR A 18 0.81 13.15 11.69
CA TYR A 18 -0.22 13.69 12.57
C TYR A 18 -1.62 13.26 12.10
N LEU A 19 -1.95 13.41 10.81
CA LEU A 19 -3.22 12.94 10.27
C LEU A 19 -3.47 11.47 10.59
N ALA A 20 -2.49 10.60 10.37
CA ALA A 20 -2.60 9.17 10.68
C ALA A 20 -2.88 8.95 12.17
N SER A 21 -2.12 9.63 13.05
CA SER A 21 -2.26 9.51 14.51
C SER A 21 -3.67 9.87 15.02
N ILE A 22 -4.31 10.87 14.41
CA ILE A 22 -5.66 11.32 14.80
C ILE A 22 -6.78 10.68 13.99
N SER A 23 -6.46 9.85 13.00
CA SER A 23 -7.47 9.18 12.16
C SER A 23 -7.58 7.70 12.45
N MET A 24 -6.52 7.09 13.00
CA MET A 24 -6.41 5.66 13.19
C MET A 24 -6.55 5.31 14.66
N HIS A 25 -7.66 4.66 15.00
CA HIS A 25 -7.82 3.94 16.26
C HIS A 25 -8.21 2.50 15.95
N THR A 26 -7.55 1.55 16.61
CA THR A 26 -7.92 0.14 16.59
C THR A 26 -8.97 -0.09 17.67
N VAL A 27 -10.20 -0.41 17.27
CA VAL A 27 -11.25 -0.87 18.19
C VAL A 27 -11.45 -2.36 17.92
N ASN A 28 -11.21 -3.20 18.92
CA ASN A 28 -11.32 -4.66 18.82
C ASN A 28 -10.51 -5.25 17.64
N GLY A 29 -9.30 -4.74 17.40
CA GLY A 29 -8.45 -5.17 16.28
C GLY A 29 -8.91 -4.68 14.90
N SER A 30 -10.02 -3.94 14.81
CA SER A 30 -10.53 -3.37 13.56
C SER A 30 -10.18 -1.88 13.44
N TYR A 31 -9.76 -1.46 12.25
CA TYR A 31 -9.53 -0.05 11.94
C TYR A 31 -10.86 0.69 11.81
N SER A 32 -11.16 1.58 12.75
CA SER A 32 -12.32 2.46 12.67
C SER A 32 -11.86 3.88 12.35
N ARG A 33 -12.49 4.50 11.34
CA ARG A 33 -12.22 5.90 10.98
C ARG A 33 -13.03 6.84 11.86
N ILE A 34 -12.37 7.87 12.37
CA ILE A 34 -13.01 8.97 13.10
C ILE A 34 -13.83 9.85 12.13
N ASP A 35 -14.83 10.56 12.65
CA ASP A 35 -15.55 11.61 11.91
C ASP A 35 -14.57 12.60 11.25
N PRO A 36 -14.59 12.75 9.92
CA PRO A 36 -13.70 13.66 9.20
C PRO A 36 -13.84 15.13 9.62
N ARG A 37 -14.98 15.55 10.20
CA ARG A 37 -15.13 16.92 10.75
C ARG A 37 -14.24 17.13 11.98
N SER A 38 -14.19 16.15 12.87
CA SER A 38 -13.31 16.17 14.04
C SER A 38 -11.84 16.24 13.62
N VAL A 39 -11.44 15.38 12.67
CA VAL A 39 -10.09 15.34 12.12
C VAL A 39 -9.72 16.67 11.44
N MET A 40 -10.62 17.23 10.62
CA MET A 40 -10.42 18.55 10.00
C MET A 40 -10.17 19.64 11.04
N ARG A 41 -10.93 19.64 12.15
CA ARG A 41 -10.75 20.61 13.24
C ARG A 41 -9.39 20.45 13.91
N GLN A 42 -8.98 19.22 14.23
CA GLN A 42 -7.70 18.93 14.87
C GLN A 42 -6.52 19.33 13.97
N MET A 43 -6.53 18.95 12.68
CA MET A 43 -5.52 19.39 11.70
C MET A 43 -5.42 20.93 11.64
N SER A 44 -6.56 21.61 11.65
CA SER A 44 -6.61 23.07 11.59
C SER A 44 -6.02 23.73 12.83
N ILE A 45 -6.18 23.12 14.01
CA ILE A 45 -5.57 23.57 15.27
C ILE A 45 -4.07 23.31 15.24
N GLU A 46 -3.66 22.08 14.92
CA GLU A 46 -2.24 21.70 14.95
C GLU A 46 -1.41 22.51 13.97
N SER A 47 -1.93 22.73 12.76
CA SER A 47 -1.26 23.56 11.74
C SER A 47 -0.95 25.00 12.17
N LYS A 48 -1.54 25.50 13.27
CA LYS A 48 -1.16 26.82 13.82
C LYS A 48 0.20 26.77 14.52
N LYS A 49 0.57 25.65 15.13
CA LYS A 49 1.87 25.46 15.78
C LYS A 49 3.01 25.41 14.77
N HIS A 50 2.73 24.88 13.57
CA HIS A 50 3.69 24.70 12.49
C HIS A 50 3.70 25.83 11.46
N ARG A 51 2.98 26.94 11.72
CA ARG A 51 2.98 28.15 10.88
C ARG A 51 3.86 29.22 11.49
N ARG A 52 4.30 30.21 10.68
CA ARG A 52 5.11 31.36 11.16
C ARG A 52 4.55 31.92 12.47
N GLY A 53 5.40 32.02 13.50
CA GLY A 53 5.03 32.45 14.85
C GLY A 53 4.48 31.35 15.77
N GLY A 54 4.30 30.14 15.26
CA GLY A 54 3.94 28.95 16.04
C GLY A 54 5.17 28.26 16.63
N VAL A 55 4.94 27.54 17.73
CA VAL A 55 5.99 26.92 18.56
C VAL A 55 6.83 25.86 17.85
N ALA A 56 6.29 25.20 16.83
CA ALA A 56 6.96 24.13 16.09
C ALA A 56 7.52 24.59 14.74
N PHE A 57 7.33 25.86 14.36
CA PHE A 57 7.66 26.34 13.01
C PHE A 57 9.15 26.28 12.66
N ALA A 58 10.03 26.56 13.63
CA ALA A 58 11.46 26.57 13.39
C ALA A 58 12.02 25.17 13.08
N GLU A 59 11.40 24.13 13.65
CA GLU A 59 11.85 22.74 13.53
C GLU A 59 11.10 22.00 12.42
N ASP A 60 9.77 22.18 12.33
CA ASP A 60 8.90 21.46 11.41
C ASP A 60 7.83 22.41 10.81
N PRO A 61 8.20 23.22 9.80
CA PRO A 61 7.27 24.15 9.18
C PRO A 61 6.28 23.42 8.27
N TRP A 62 4.98 23.57 8.55
CA TRP A 62 3.93 23.04 7.67
C TRP A 62 3.54 24.08 6.63
N PRO A 63 3.22 23.65 5.40
CA PRO A 63 2.71 24.54 4.38
C PRO A 63 1.35 25.11 4.77
N MET A 64 1.09 26.36 4.40
CA MET A 64 -0.22 26.96 4.61
C MET A 64 -1.28 26.20 3.79
N ARG A 65 -2.21 25.56 4.48
CA ARG A 65 -3.24 24.71 3.88
C ARG A 65 -4.58 24.89 4.57
N LYS A 66 -5.65 24.93 3.78
CA LYS A 66 -7.03 24.74 4.27
C LYS A 66 -7.37 23.26 4.29
N TYR A 67 -7.65 22.72 5.47
CA TYR A 67 -8.17 21.35 5.61
C TYR A 67 -9.67 21.36 5.32
N THR A 68 -10.09 20.50 4.40
CA THR A 68 -11.50 20.27 4.09
C THR A 68 -11.78 18.78 4.19
N ILE A 69 -13.04 18.40 4.47
CA ILE A 69 -13.47 17.00 4.55
C ILE A 69 -13.02 16.21 3.31
N ASN A 70 -13.20 16.79 2.12
CA ASN A 70 -12.81 16.14 0.85
C ASN A 70 -11.30 15.87 0.78
N ARG A 71 -10.48 16.78 1.32
CA ARG A 71 -9.02 16.63 1.32
C ARG A 71 -8.55 15.57 2.33
N ILE A 72 -9.18 15.52 3.50
CA ILE A 72 -8.94 14.48 4.50
C ILE A 72 -9.29 13.10 3.92
N ARG A 73 -10.48 12.95 3.34
CA ARG A 73 -10.92 11.70 2.69
C ARG A 73 -10.01 11.27 1.55
N TYR A 74 -9.59 12.23 0.71
CA TYR A 74 -8.64 11.94 -0.36
C TYR A 74 -7.33 11.40 0.19
N GLN A 75 -6.79 12.04 1.23
CA GLN A 75 -5.54 11.60 1.86
C GLN A 75 -5.68 10.20 2.48
N TRP A 76 -6.80 9.90 3.12
CA TRP A 76 -7.07 8.53 3.61
C TRP A 76 -7.09 7.50 2.49
N ARG A 77 -7.71 7.82 1.36
CA ARG A 77 -7.72 6.92 0.20
C ARG A 77 -6.29 6.68 -0.32
N CYS A 78 -5.46 7.72 -0.37
CA CYS A 78 -4.05 7.56 -0.73
C CYS A 78 -3.30 6.66 0.26
N THR A 79 -3.57 6.79 1.55
CA THR A 79 -3.00 5.91 2.58
C THR A 79 -3.47 4.46 2.41
N ASP A 80 -4.75 4.21 2.12
CA ASP A 80 -5.26 2.86 1.88
C ASP A 80 -4.54 2.21 0.69
N MET A 81 -4.47 2.91 -0.44
CA MET A 81 -3.80 2.40 -1.64
C MET A 81 -2.32 2.11 -1.38
N ALA A 82 -1.63 2.97 -0.63
CA ALA A 82 -0.24 2.74 -0.25
C ALA A 82 -0.08 1.51 0.66
N ASN A 83 -1.03 1.29 1.58
CA ASN A 83 -1.03 0.11 2.45
C ASN A 83 -1.34 -1.18 1.68
N GLU A 84 -2.30 -1.14 0.75
CA GLU A 84 -2.62 -2.26 -0.14
C GLU A 84 -1.41 -2.65 -1.00
N GLU A 85 -0.73 -1.66 -1.59
CA GLU A 85 0.46 -1.89 -2.40
C GLU A 85 1.62 -2.42 -1.55
N ALA A 86 1.84 -1.87 -0.35
CA ALA A 86 2.84 -2.39 0.58
C ALA A 86 2.53 -3.83 1.01
N ALA A 87 1.24 -4.18 1.19
CA ALA A 87 0.83 -5.54 1.50
C ALA A 87 1.09 -6.50 0.33
N ARG A 88 0.82 -6.07 -0.92
CA ARG A 88 1.15 -6.87 -2.12
C ARG A 88 2.64 -7.15 -2.24
N LEU A 89 3.48 -6.13 -2.09
CA LEU A 89 4.93 -6.28 -2.16
C LEU A 89 5.47 -7.20 -1.05
N ARG A 90 4.88 -7.16 0.15
CA ARG A 90 5.20 -8.09 1.24
C ARG A 90 4.78 -9.52 0.98
N VAL A 91 3.81 -9.77 0.09
CA VAL A 91 3.42 -11.12 -0.35
C VAL A 91 4.29 -11.58 -1.52
N GLU A 92 4.71 -10.67 -2.41
CA GLU A 92 5.58 -10.99 -3.53
C GLU A 92 7.03 -11.31 -3.12
N GLN A 93 7.59 -10.63 -2.13
CA GLN A 93 8.94 -10.92 -1.62
C GLN A 93 9.12 -12.38 -1.12
N PRO A 94 8.25 -12.94 -0.26
CA PRO A 94 8.33 -14.33 0.12
C PRO A 94 7.97 -15.28 -1.04
N ALA A 95 7.07 -14.89 -1.95
CA ALA A 95 6.74 -15.71 -3.13
C ALA A 95 7.92 -15.85 -4.11
N GLN A 96 8.75 -14.81 -4.27
CA GLN A 96 9.97 -14.85 -5.07
C GLN A 96 11.08 -15.69 -4.41
N GLN A 97 11.19 -15.67 -3.08
CA GLN A 97 12.11 -16.57 -2.35
C GLN A 97 11.66 -18.04 -2.37
N LEU A 98 10.36 -18.29 -2.58
CA LEU A 98 9.77 -19.62 -2.65
C LEU A 98 9.62 -20.18 -4.07
N GLN A 99 10.08 -19.49 -5.13
CA GLN A 99 10.18 -20.14 -6.43
C GLN A 99 11.30 -21.20 -6.34
N PRO A 100 10.99 -22.51 -6.34
CA PRO A 100 12.05 -23.48 -6.57
C PRO A 100 12.65 -23.14 -7.94
N GLN A 101 13.98 -23.07 -8.01
CA GLN A 101 14.66 -23.19 -9.29
C GLN A 101 14.23 -24.54 -9.86
N ILE A 102 13.21 -24.54 -10.71
CA ILE A 102 12.85 -25.70 -11.51
C ILE A 102 14.01 -25.82 -12.50
N GLU A 103 15.08 -26.50 -12.08
CA GLU A 103 16.00 -27.14 -13.00
C GLU A 103 15.14 -28.02 -13.90
N ARG A 104 14.94 -27.55 -15.13
CA ARG A 104 14.29 -28.32 -16.18
C ARG A 104 15.23 -29.48 -16.50
N TYR A 105 15.13 -30.57 -15.76
CA TYR A 105 15.65 -31.86 -16.20
C TYR A 105 14.88 -32.23 -17.46
N ILE A 106 15.51 -32.01 -18.61
CA ILE A 106 15.09 -32.63 -19.87
C ILE A 106 15.38 -34.12 -19.68
N VAL A 107 14.36 -34.88 -19.31
CA VAL A 107 14.43 -36.35 -19.35
C VAL A 107 14.36 -36.75 -20.83
N PRO A 108 15.33 -37.48 -21.38
CA PRO A 108 15.22 -38.01 -22.74
C PRO A 108 14.06 -39.01 -22.78
N SER A 109 13.12 -38.78 -23.69
CA SER A 109 11.96 -39.63 -23.95
C SER A 109 12.39 -41.05 -24.30
N GLY A 110 12.22 -41.98 -23.35
CA GLY A 110 12.37 -43.42 -23.55
C GLY A 110 11.02 -44.07 -23.84
N ASP A 111 10.90 -44.54 -25.07
CA ASP A 111 10.09 -45.68 -25.53
C ASP A 111 8.56 -45.52 -25.67
N SER A 112 8.19 -45.24 -26.92
CA SER A 112 6.95 -45.66 -27.57
C SER A 112 6.63 -47.13 -27.28
N ILE A 113 5.57 -47.38 -26.50
CA ILE A 113 4.98 -48.71 -26.41
C ILE A 113 3.99 -48.83 -27.57
N ALA A 114 4.45 -49.44 -28.66
CA ALA A 114 3.57 -49.91 -29.71
C ALA A 114 2.70 -51.05 -29.14
N SER A 115 1.41 -50.77 -29.02
CA SER A 115 0.38 -51.80 -28.89
C SER A 115 0.32 -52.58 -30.21
N HIS A 116 0.72 -53.85 -30.22
CA HIS A 116 -0.07 -54.96 -30.78
C HIS A 116 0.69 -56.29 -30.80
N ASP A 117 -0.10 -57.34 -30.60
CA ASP A 117 0.10 -58.75 -30.90
C ASP A 117 1.26 -59.49 -30.23
N THR A 118 0.90 -60.32 -29.25
CA THR A 118 1.63 -61.57 -29.04
C THR A 118 0.64 -62.70 -28.82
N ASN A 119 0.59 -63.56 -29.83
CA ASN A 119 -0.18 -64.77 -29.95
C ASN A 119 -0.04 -65.68 -28.73
N ILE A 120 -1.17 -66.24 -28.31
CA ILE A 120 -1.27 -67.38 -27.41
C ILE A 120 -0.77 -68.62 -28.17
N GLU A 121 0.28 -69.28 -27.68
CA GLU A 121 0.50 -70.71 -27.92
C GLU A 121 1.32 -71.33 -26.78
N MET A 122 0.79 -72.41 -26.19
CA MET A 122 1.43 -73.22 -25.14
C MET A 122 2.53 -74.13 -25.69
N PRO A 123 3.36 -74.70 -24.81
CA PRO A 123 3.77 -76.08 -24.97
C PRO A 123 3.39 -76.96 -23.76
N LEU A 124 3.22 -78.25 -24.07
CA LEU A 124 2.77 -79.41 -23.27
C LEU A 124 3.51 -79.63 -21.95
#